data_AF-A0A497NFC4-F1
#
_entry.id   AF-A0A497NFC4-F1
#
_cell.length_a   1.000
_cell.length_b   1.000
_cell.length_c   1.000
_cell.angle_alpha   90.00
_cell.angle_beta   90.00
_cell.angle_gamma   90.00
#
_symmetry.space_group_name_H-M   'P 1'
#
loop_
_entity.id
_entity.type
_entity.pdbx_description
1 polymer ?
#
loop_
_entity_poly.entity_id
_entity_poly.type
_entity_poly.pdbx_seq_one_letter_code
_entity_poly.pdbx_strand_id
1 'polypeptide(L)'
;MRITDVELIHVKPRWLFLKLYTDEGIVGYGEPTLEGKTPVVEAAIRDFFRNLKGKDPTTIEHHWQAMYRWSFYRGGPVNMSALSGIEQALWDILGKYLNQPIYKLLGGPVRERIKVYAHVRGETPEECAESALRRLKEGFRAVKTCPF
;
A
#
# COMPACT_ATOMS: atom_id res chain seq x y z
N MET A 1 -16.47 -5.60 -15.62
CA MET A 1 -15.46 -6.04 -14.66
C MET A 1 -16.06 -6.19 -13.26
N ARG A 2 -15.80 -7.30 -12.58
CA ARG A 2 -16.24 -7.61 -11.21
C ARG A 2 -15.10 -8.23 -10.42
N ILE A 3 -15.04 -7.92 -9.13
CA ILE A 3 -14.10 -8.53 -8.18
C ILE A 3 -14.48 -9.99 -7.94
N THR A 4 -13.55 -10.92 -8.11
CA THR A 4 -13.80 -12.37 -8.02
C THR A 4 -13.19 -13.00 -6.78
N ASP A 5 -11.95 -12.62 -6.44
CA ASP A 5 -11.21 -13.22 -5.33
C ASP A 5 -10.18 -12.26 -4.71
N VAL A 6 -9.69 -12.61 -3.52
CA VAL A 6 -8.58 -11.95 -2.84
C VAL A 6 -7.56 -12.97 -2.33
N GLU A 7 -6.30 -12.77 -2.66
CA GLU A 7 -5.18 -13.56 -2.15
C GLU A 7 -4.28 -12.69 -1.28
N LEU A 8 -3.85 -13.25 -0.14
CA LEU A 8 -2.97 -12.60 0.82
C LEU A 8 -1.65 -13.36 0.88
N ILE A 9 -0.55 -12.65 0.70
CA ILE A 9 0.79 -13.22 0.51
C ILE A 9 1.72 -12.67 1.58
N HIS A 10 2.22 -13.57 2.42
CA HIS A 10 3.21 -13.25 3.44
C HIS A 10 4.60 -13.28 2.85
N VAL A 11 5.32 -12.18 3.01
CA VAL A 11 6.71 -12.08 2.56
C VAL A 11 7.59 -11.70 3.74
N LYS A 12 8.63 -12.51 3.99
CA LYS A 12 9.63 -12.20 5.02
C LYS A 12 10.31 -10.86 4.68
N PRO A 13 10.63 -10.00 5.67
CA PRO A 13 10.57 -10.30 7.10
C PRO A 13 9.19 -10.10 7.73
N ARG A 14 8.33 -9.21 7.20
CA ARG A 14 7.08 -8.80 7.88
C ARG A 14 6.02 -8.19 6.96
N TRP A 15 6.12 -8.39 5.66
CA TRP A 15 5.22 -7.80 4.68
C TRP A 15 3.99 -8.66 4.46
N LEU A 16 2.89 -7.98 4.15
CA LEU A 16 1.66 -8.58 3.67
C LEU A 16 1.32 -7.92 2.33
N PHE A 17 1.31 -8.70 1.26
CA PHE A 17 0.77 -8.27 -0.02
C PHE A 17 -0.63 -8.81 -0.24
N LEU A 18 -1.41 -8.03 -0.97
CA LEU A 18 -2.78 -8.35 -1.38
C LEU A 18 -2.82 -8.38 -2.90
N LYS A 19 -3.42 -9.44 -3.45
CA LYS A 19 -3.86 -9.48 -4.85
C LYS A 19 -5.38 -9.51 -4.91
N LEU A 20 -5.96 -8.60 -5.69
CA LEU A 20 -7.39 -8.53 -5.93
C LEU A 20 -7.67 -8.96 -7.37
N TYR A 21 -8.43 -10.03 -7.54
CA TYR A 21 -8.72 -10.63 -8.84
C TYR A 21 -10.03 -10.10 -9.42
N THR A 22 -10.10 -10.03 -10.74
CA THR A 22 -11.30 -9.66 -11.48
C THR A 22 -11.71 -10.74 -12.49
N ASP A 23 -12.97 -10.71 -12.94
CA ASP A 23 -13.50 -11.60 -13.98
C ASP A 23 -12.95 -11.33 -15.39
N GLU A 24 -12.28 -10.20 -15.59
CA GLU A 24 -11.61 -9.83 -16.84
C GLU A 24 -10.10 -10.16 -16.85
N GLY A 25 -9.61 -10.87 -15.81
CA GLY A 25 -8.22 -11.29 -15.71
C GLY A 25 -7.24 -10.20 -15.26
N ILE A 26 -7.72 -8.99 -14.95
CA ILE A 26 -6.90 -7.93 -14.36
C ILE A 26 -6.72 -8.22 -12.87
N VAL A 27 -5.48 -8.11 -12.39
CA VAL A 27 -5.13 -8.28 -10.98
C VAL A 27 -4.56 -6.98 -10.43
N GLY A 28 -5.17 -6.49 -9.35
CA GLY A 28 -4.69 -5.34 -8.57
C GLY A 28 -3.80 -5.77 -7.42
N TYR A 29 -2.79 -4.97 -7.11
CA TYR A 29 -1.85 -5.23 -6.02
C TYR A 29 -1.92 -4.13 -4.97
N GLY A 30 -1.85 -4.53 -3.71
CA GLY A 30 -1.74 -3.60 -2.58
C GLY A 30 -0.90 -4.17 -1.44
N GLU A 31 -0.53 -3.30 -0.50
CA GLU A 31 0.32 -3.63 0.64
C GLU A 31 -0.31 -3.17 1.97
N PRO A 32 -1.16 -3.99 2.59
CA PRO A 32 -1.75 -3.71 3.91
C PRO A 32 -0.80 -4.04 5.08
N THR A 33 0.49 -3.73 4.97
CA THR A 33 1.48 -4.04 6.03
C THR A 33 1.16 -3.26 7.31
N LEU A 34 0.97 -3.97 8.42
CA LEU A 34 0.94 -3.43 9.78
C LEU A 34 1.81 -4.31 10.69
N GLU A 35 3.00 -3.82 11.03
CA GLU A 35 3.99 -4.63 11.75
C GLU A 35 3.45 -5.18 13.08
N GLY A 36 3.63 -6.49 13.30
CA GLY A 36 3.22 -7.17 14.52
C GLY A 36 1.73 -7.47 14.64
N LYS A 37 0.91 -7.12 13.63
CA LYS A 37 -0.55 -7.34 13.64
C LYS A 37 -1.09 -7.98 12.35
N THR A 38 -0.23 -8.60 11.53
CA THR A 38 -0.59 -9.19 10.23
C THR A 38 -1.84 -10.08 10.26
N PRO A 39 -1.99 -11.05 11.19
CA PRO A 39 -3.18 -11.92 11.21
C PRO A 39 -4.50 -11.16 11.45
N VAL A 40 -4.43 -10.06 12.21
CA VAL A 40 -5.61 -9.24 12.51
C VAL A 40 -6.00 -8.41 11.28
N VAL A 41 -5.01 -7.93 10.53
CA VAL A 41 -5.24 -7.21 9.27
C VAL A 41 -5.81 -8.15 8.21
N GLU A 42 -5.32 -9.38 8.09
CA GLU A 42 -5.90 -10.38 7.19
C GLU A 42 -7.38 -10.64 7.49
N ALA A 43 -7.73 -10.79 8.77
CA ALA A 43 -9.11 -10.99 9.19
C ALA A 43 -9.99 -9.80 8.78
N ALA A 44 -9.50 -8.57 8.96
CA ALA A 44 -10.19 -7.35 8.54
C ALA A 44 -10.35 -7.26 7.01
N ILE A 45 -9.33 -7.65 6.23
CA ILE A 45 -9.43 -7.71 4.76
C ILE A 45 -10.50 -8.72 4.34
N ARG A 46 -10.50 -9.91 4.93
CA ARG A 46 -11.51 -10.94 4.63
C ARG A 46 -12.92 -10.46 4.97
N ASP A 47 -13.09 -9.72 6.06
CA ASP A 47 -14.36 -9.10 6.42
C ASP A 47 -14.83 -8.10 5.35
N PHE A 48 -13.98 -7.14 4.97
CA PHE A 48 -14.29 -6.17 3.91
C PHE A 48 -14.56 -6.86 2.57
N PHE A 49 -13.80 -7.90 2.23
CA PHE A 49 -13.92 -8.62 0.97
C PHE A 49 -15.30 -9.26 0.77
N ARG A 50 -15.98 -9.68 1.85
CA ARG A 50 -17.36 -10.20 1.77
C ARG A 50 -18.31 -9.22 1.09
N ASN A 51 -18.09 -7.93 1.29
CA ASN A 51 -18.89 -6.85 0.69
C ASN A 51 -18.32 -6.33 -0.64
N LEU A 52 -17.13 -6.76 -1.07
CA LEU A 52 -16.50 -6.36 -2.33
C LEU A 52 -16.70 -7.39 -3.43
N LYS A 53 -16.77 -8.68 -3.08
CA LYS A 53 -16.93 -9.77 -4.05
C LYS A 53 -18.16 -9.54 -4.92
N GLY A 54 -17.98 -9.66 -6.23
CA GLY A 54 -19.01 -9.46 -7.26
C GLY A 54 -19.29 -8.01 -7.63
N LYS A 55 -18.65 -7.02 -6.98
CA LYS A 55 -18.83 -5.59 -7.29
C LYS A 55 -17.84 -5.10 -8.33
N ASP A 56 -18.19 -3.98 -8.96
CA ASP A 56 -17.35 -3.27 -9.92
C ASP A 56 -16.18 -2.56 -9.21
N PRO A 57 -14.91 -2.93 -9.48
CA PRO A 57 -13.76 -2.33 -8.79
C PRO A 57 -13.48 -0.87 -9.19
N THR A 58 -14.08 -0.35 -10.27
CA THR A 58 -13.85 1.03 -10.73
C THR A 58 -14.55 2.09 -9.87
N THR A 59 -15.50 1.67 -9.01
CA THR A 59 -16.22 2.55 -8.07
C THR A 59 -15.44 2.76 -6.76
N ILE A 60 -14.17 3.15 -6.87
CA ILE A 60 -13.20 3.18 -5.75
C ILE A 60 -13.71 3.99 -4.55
N GLU A 61 -14.18 5.22 -4.77
CA GLU A 61 -14.67 6.08 -3.68
C GLU A 61 -15.88 5.48 -2.95
N HIS A 62 -16.78 4.80 -3.68
CA HIS A 62 -17.90 4.09 -3.06
C HIS A 62 -17.41 2.98 -2.13
N HIS A 63 -16.47 2.15 -2.59
CA HIS A 63 -15.89 1.08 -1.78
C HIS A 63 -15.12 1.62 -0.59
N TRP A 64 -14.37 2.71 -0.76
CA TRP A 64 -13.66 3.38 0.32
C TRP A 64 -14.62 3.87 1.40
N GLN A 65 -15.67 4.60 1.01
CA GLN A 65 -16.68 5.13 1.95
C GLN A 65 -17.43 4.00 2.65
N ALA A 66 -17.78 2.93 1.92
CA ALA A 66 -18.41 1.75 2.50
C ALA A 66 -17.50 1.11 3.54
N MET A 67 -16.25 0.75 3.21
CA MET A 67 -15.32 0.14 4.17
C MET A 67 -15.04 1.03 5.38
N TYR A 68 -14.89 2.34 5.18
CA TYR A 68 -14.56 3.26 6.27
C TYR A 68 -15.72 3.49 7.25
N ARG A 69 -16.97 3.46 6.76
CA ARG A 69 -18.15 3.88 7.54
C ARG A 69 -19.10 2.74 7.89
N TRP A 70 -18.96 1.57 7.27
CA TRP A 70 -19.86 0.41 7.46
C TRP A 70 -19.89 -0.11 8.89
N SER A 71 -18.72 -0.19 9.55
CA SER A 71 -18.59 -0.74 10.91
C SER A 71 -19.10 0.18 12.04
N PHE A 72 -19.82 1.26 11.70
CA PHE A 72 -20.24 2.35 12.58
C PHE A 72 -19.07 3.11 13.21
N TYR A 73 -18.26 2.43 14.04
CA TYR A 73 -16.97 2.91 14.54
C TYR A 73 -15.94 2.90 13.41
N ARG A 74 -15.16 3.99 13.31
CA ARG A 74 -14.32 4.28 12.15
C ARG A 74 -12.84 4.23 12.48
N GLY A 75 -12.06 3.80 11.51
CA GLY A 75 -10.60 3.89 11.54
C GLY A 75 -9.94 2.91 12.51
N GLY A 76 -8.86 3.37 13.14
CA GLY A 76 -7.93 2.52 13.87
C GLY A 76 -6.91 1.86 12.95
N PRO A 77 -5.76 1.43 13.51
CA PRO A 77 -4.62 0.99 12.70
C PRO A 77 -4.93 -0.26 11.86
N VAL A 78 -5.70 -1.20 12.39
CA VAL A 78 -6.06 -2.45 11.69
C VAL A 78 -6.95 -2.16 10.48
N ASN A 79 -8.10 -1.51 10.70
CA ASN A 79 -9.07 -1.27 9.63
C ASN A 79 -8.51 -0.34 8.56
N MET A 80 -7.74 0.69 8.95
CA MET A 80 -7.12 1.59 7.97
C MET A 80 -6.02 0.90 7.16
N SER A 81 -5.25 -0.03 7.75
CA SER A 81 -4.25 -0.79 7.00
C SER A 81 -4.91 -1.75 6.01
N ALA A 82 -5.96 -2.46 6.42
CA ALA A 82 -6.75 -3.33 5.54
C ALA A 82 -7.39 -2.54 4.39
N LEU A 83 -8.05 -1.42 4.70
CA LEU A 83 -8.68 -0.53 3.73
C LEU A 83 -7.65 0.02 2.74
N SER A 84 -6.48 0.47 3.22
CA SER A 84 -5.40 0.98 2.36
C SER A 84 -4.90 -0.06 1.37
N GLY A 85 -4.67 -1.31 1.80
CA GLY A 85 -4.22 -2.36 0.88
C GLY A 85 -5.25 -2.70 -0.19
N ILE A 86 -6.54 -2.70 0.15
CA ILE A 86 -7.61 -2.89 -0.83
C ILE A 86 -7.68 -1.72 -1.80
N GLU A 87 -7.65 -0.48 -1.31
CA GLU A 87 -7.80 0.71 -2.15
C GLU A 87 -6.62 0.89 -3.13
N GLN A 88 -5.39 0.59 -2.70
CA GLN A 88 -4.24 0.50 -3.60
C GLN A 88 -4.48 -0.48 -4.75
N ALA A 89 -5.00 -1.68 -4.46
CA ALA A 89 -5.29 -2.69 -5.46
C ALA A 89 -6.42 -2.26 -6.42
N LEU A 90 -7.43 -1.55 -5.92
CA LEU A 90 -8.50 -0.99 -6.76
C LEU A 90 -7.96 0.07 -7.74
N TRP A 91 -7.08 0.97 -7.28
CA TRP A 91 -6.43 1.94 -8.17
C TRP A 91 -5.50 1.29 -9.19
N ASP A 92 -4.78 0.25 -8.79
CA ASP A 92 -3.92 -0.51 -9.69
C ASP A 92 -4.75 -1.24 -10.78
N ILE A 93 -5.90 -1.82 -10.41
CA ILE A 93 -6.87 -2.36 -11.39
C ILE A 93 -7.32 -1.26 -12.36
N LEU A 94 -7.73 -0.10 -11.84
CA LEU A 94 -8.23 0.99 -12.69
C LEU A 94 -7.14 1.51 -13.63
N GLY A 95 -5.91 1.68 -13.15
CA GLY A 95 -4.77 2.08 -13.96
C GLY A 95 -4.48 1.09 -15.09
N LYS A 96 -4.47 -0.22 -14.77
CA LYS A 96 -4.29 -1.29 -15.76
C LYS A 96 -5.42 -1.35 -16.77
N TYR A 97 -6.67 -1.27 -16.30
CA TYR A 97 -7.87 -1.29 -17.15
C TYR A 97 -7.88 -0.13 -18.14
N LEU A 98 -7.49 1.08 -17.69
CA LEU A 98 -7.41 2.27 -18.55
C LEU A 98 -6.08 2.38 -19.33
N ASN A 99 -5.14 1.46 -19.10
CA ASN A 99 -3.76 1.52 -19.61
C ASN A 99 -3.09 2.88 -19.34
N GLN A 100 -3.23 3.38 -18.10
CA GLN A 100 -2.69 4.66 -17.65
C GLN A 100 -1.97 4.50 -16.32
N PRO A 101 -0.86 5.24 -16.09
CA PRO A 101 -0.29 5.32 -14.75
C PRO A 101 -1.23 6.09 -13.82
N ILE A 102 -1.38 5.64 -12.57
CA ILE A 102 -2.35 6.19 -11.59
C ILE A 102 -2.21 7.71 -11.42
N TYR A 103 -0.99 8.25 -11.39
CA TYR A 103 -0.78 9.70 -11.23
C TYR A 103 -1.40 10.53 -12.37
N LYS A 104 -1.60 9.97 -13.57
CA LYS A 104 -2.32 10.65 -14.67
C LYS A 104 -3.82 10.74 -14.38
N LEU A 105 -4.38 9.70 -13.77
CA LEU A 105 -5.78 9.67 -13.33
C LEU A 105 -6.04 10.67 -12.20
N LEU A 106 -5.03 10.93 -11.37
CA LEU A 106 -5.07 11.91 -10.27
C LEU A 106 -4.80 13.37 -10.71
N GLY A 107 -4.88 13.68 -12.01
CA GLY A 107 -4.69 15.03 -12.54
C GLY A 107 -3.33 15.32 -13.17
N GLY A 108 -2.45 14.32 -13.25
CA GLY A 108 -1.18 14.43 -13.98
C GLY A 108 0.00 14.89 -13.13
N PRO A 109 1.21 14.89 -13.73
CA PRO A 109 2.44 15.22 -13.01
C PRO A 109 2.53 16.72 -12.75
N VAL A 110 2.88 17.07 -11.52
CA VAL A 110 3.21 18.47 -11.11
C VAL A 110 4.73 18.68 -10.96
N ARG A 111 5.52 17.66 -11.28
CA ARG A 111 6.99 17.63 -11.22
C ARG A 111 7.52 16.49 -12.07
N GLU A 112 8.78 16.60 -12.52
CA GLU A 112 9.43 15.56 -13.34
C GLU A 112 10.05 14.42 -12.52
N ARG A 113 10.49 14.71 -11.29
CA ARG A 113 11.10 13.74 -10.37
C ARG A 113 10.81 14.06 -8.92
N ILE A 114 10.81 13.03 -8.07
CA ILE A 114 10.63 13.14 -6.62
C ILE A 114 11.99 12.94 -5.94
N LYS A 115 12.38 13.85 -5.05
CA LYS A 115 13.56 13.67 -4.20
C LYS A 115 13.24 12.63 -3.11
N VAL A 116 14.09 11.62 -2.97
CA VAL A 116 13.98 10.59 -1.93
C VAL A 116 15.08 10.74 -0.89
N TYR A 117 14.86 10.19 0.31
CA TYR A 117 15.86 10.09 1.36
C TYR A 117 16.15 8.63 1.69
N ALA A 118 17.34 8.36 2.24
CA ALA A 118 17.71 7.02 2.69
C ALA A 118 17.80 6.93 4.22
N HIS A 119 17.48 5.77 4.77
CA HIS A 119 17.80 5.47 6.16
C HIS A 119 19.29 5.17 6.32
N VAL A 120 19.88 5.74 7.38
CA VAL A 120 21.23 5.44 7.86
C VAL A 120 21.14 4.83 9.26
N ARG A 121 22.06 3.91 9.56
CA ARG A 121 22.16 3.19 10.84
C ARG A 121 23.62 2.95 11.18
N GLY A 122 23.90 2.89 12.47
CA GLY A 122 25.17 2.52 13.12
C GLY A 122 24.92 2.39 14.62
N GLU A 123 25.72 1.60 15.32
CA GLU A 123 25.68 1.47 16.79
C GLU A 123 26.42 2.63 17.48
N THR A 124 27.33 3.28 16.75
CA THR A 124 28.07 4.48 17.20
C THR A 124 27.85 5.68 16.26
N PRO A 125 28.13 6.91 16.72
CA PRO A 125 28.12 8.09 15.85
C PRO A 125 29.01 7.94 14.61
N GLU A 126 30.19 7.32 14.76
CA GLU A 126 31.15 7.09 13.70
C GLU A 126 30.60 6.14 12.63
N GLU A 127 30.02 5.01 13.03
CA GLU A 127 29.38 4.07 12.10
C GLU A 127 28.19 4.70 11.38
N CYS A 128 27.41 5.53 12.07
CA CYS A 128 26.31 6.28 11.47
C CYS A 128 26.82 7.27 10.42
N ALA A 129 27.93 7.96 10.70
CA ALA A 129 28.59 8.86 9.75
C ALA A 129 29.10 8.12 8.51
N GLU A 130 29.73 6.96 8.67
CA GLU A 130 30.15 6.11 7.55
C GLU A 130 28.96 5.66 6.69
N SER A 131 27.86 5.26 7.34
CA SER A 131 26.61 4.87 6.70
C SER A 131 26.03 6.03 5.87
N ALA A 132 26.06 7.25 6.40
CA ALA A 132 25.65 8.46 5.69
C ALA A 132 26.56 8.78 4.49
N LEU A 133 27.88 8.66 4.64
CA LEU A 133 28.83 8.84 3.53
C LEU A 133 28.61 7.81 2.42
N ARG A 134 28.25 6.56 2.75
CA ARG A 134 27.84 5.55 1.75
C ARG A 134 26.59 5.99 0.98
N ARG A 135 25.54 6.46 1.67
CA ARG A 135 24.32 6.97 1.01
C ARG A 135 24.59 8.19 0.14
N LEU A 136 25.51 9.07 0.55
CA LEU A 136 25.92 10.21 -0.27
C LEU A 136 26.57 9.76 -1.60
N LYS A 137 27.42 8.72 -1.56
CA LYS A 137 28.03 8.12 -2.75
C LYS A 137 27.00 7.46 -3.68
N GLU A 138 25.92 6.90 -3.13
CA GLU A 138 24.78 6.38 -3.89
C GLU A 138 23.93 7.49 -4.54
N GLY A 139 24.21 8.77 -4.25
CA GLY A 139 23.53 9.92 -4.84
C GLY A 139 22.42 10.51 -3.96
N PHE A 140 22.16 9.96 -2.77
CA PHE A 140 21.22 10.57 -1.83
C PHE A 140 21.72 11.94 -1.38
N ARG A 141 20.78 12.87 -1.19
CA ARG A 141 21.05 14.23 -0.69
C ARG A 141 20.36 14.51 0.64
N ALA A 142 19.52 13.57 1.09
CA ALA A 142 18.86 13.61 2.39
C ALA A 142 18.94 12.21 3.01
N VAL A 143 19.17 12.16 4.31
CA VAL A 143 19.23 10.91 5.08
C VAL A 143 18.40 11.05 6.36
N LYS A 144 17.86 9.92 6.85
CA LYS A 144 17.17 9.83 8.14
C LYS A 144 17.99 8.95 9.08
N THR A 145 18.38 9.52 10.21
CA THR A 145 19.11 8.86 11.29
C THR A 145 18.14 8.27 12.33
N CYS A 146 18.62 7.30 13.09
CA CYS A 146 17.99 6.88 14.34
C CYS A 146 18.74 7.52 15.52
N PRO A 147 18.07 7.88 16.62
CA PRO A 147 18.76 8.27 17.86
C PRO A 147 19.60 7.09 18.38
N PHE A 148 20.75 7.43 18.96
CA PHE A 148 21.59 6.54 19.76
C PHE A 148 21.19 6.61 21.23
#